data_AF-A0A060C3S0-F1
#
_entry.id   AF-A0A060C3S0-F1
#
_cell.length_a   1.000
_cell.length_b   1.000
_cell.length_c   1.000
_cell.angle_alpha   90.00
_cell.angle_beta   90.00
_cell.angle_gamma   90.00
#
_symmetry.space_group_name_H-M   'P 1'
#
loop_
_entity.id
_entity.type
_entity.pdbx_description
1 polymer ?
#
loop_
_entity_poly.entity_id
_entity_poly.type
_entity_poly.pdbx_seq_one_letter_code
_entity_poly.pdbx_strand_id
1 'polypeptide(L)'
;SPLAYLCSRHPVVSHTFVDNEILALEAAGWPLVVASLNPPRDEFIHPRLLALKAPRLYPPPPAALDRLEAQARAQGRWPQGLIDEHIERFGPSSKPAQRARNALWLEAALQRHGVGHVHLHFANAATHTALFLHG
;
A
#
# COMPACT_ATOMS: atom_id res chain seq x y z
N SER A 1 -17.66 -3.89 3.28
CA SER A 1 -16.53 -3.00 2.96
C SER A 1 -15.51 -3.78 2.14
N PRO A 2 -14.89 -3.20 1.09
CA PRO A 2 -13.89 -3.88 0.27
C PRO A 2 -12.63 -4.26 1.05
N LEU A 3 -11.98 -5.34 0.61
CA LEU A 3 -10.66 -5.77 1.08
C LEU A 3 -9.58 -5.16 0.18
N ALA A 4 -8.62 -4.45 0.78
CA ALA A 4 -7.43 -4.02 0.05
C ALA A 4 -6.33 -5.08 0.13
N TYR A 5 -5.86 -5.54 -1.02
CA TYR A 5 -4.67 -6.38 -1.13
C TYR A 5 -3.46 -5.46 -1.29
N LEU A 6 -2.64 -5.30 -0.24
CA LEU A 6 -1.54 -4.35 -0.20
C LEU A 6 -0.19 -5.03 -0.48
N CYS A 7 0.47 -4.61 -1.57
CA CYS A 7 1.76 -5.13 -1.99
C CYS A 7 2.86 -4.07 -1.90
N SER A 8 4.10 -4.47 -1.57
CA SER A 8 5.25 -3.56 -1.72
C SER A 8 5.45 -3.12 -3.17
N ARG A 9 5.21 -4.02 -4.11
CA ARG A 9 5.23 -3.77 -5.56
C ARG A 9 4.25 -4.73 -6.22
N HIS A 10 3.45 -4.25 -7.15
CA HIS A 10 2.54 -5.09 -7.93
C HIS A 10 2.19 -4.42 -9.27
N PRO A 11 2.11 -5.17 -10.38
CA PRO A 11 2.48 -6.57 -10.50
C PRO A 11 3.99 -6.80 -10.39
N VAL A 12 4.37 -8.04 -10.09
CA VAL A 12 5.75 -8.54 -10.16
C VAL A 12 5.70 -9.89 -10.85
N VAL A 13 6.42 -10.06 -11.96
CA VAL A 13 6.32 -11.24 -12.84
C VAL A 13 6.56 -12.55 -12.10
N SER A 14 7.51 -12.55 -11.16
CA SER A 14 7.84 -13.73 -10.35
C SER A 14 6.86 -14.01 -9.21
N HIS A 15 5.94 -13.09 -8.89
CA HIS A 15 4.97 -13.24 -7.79
C HIS A 15 3.63 -13.76 -8.29
N THR A 16 3.65 -14.75 -9.17
CA THR A 16 2.45 -15.31 -9.82
C THR A 16 1.41 -15.84 -8.83
N PHE A 17 1.84 -16.28 -7.66
CA PHE A 17 0.93 -16.76 -6.62
C PHE A 17 0.07 -15.62 -6.03
N VAL A 18 0.60 -14.38 -5.91
CA VAL A 18 -0.17 -13.22 -5.43
C VAL A 18 -1.27 -12.90 -6.44
N ASP A 19 -0.93 -12.89 -7.73
CA ASP A 19 -1.90 -12.69 -8.81
C ASP A 19 -3.01 -13.75 -8.75
N ASN A 20 -2.65 -15.01 -8.54
CA ASN A 20 -3.62 -16.10 -8.47
C ASN A 20 -4.57 -15.95 -7.27
N GLU A 21 -4.08 -15.53 -6.10
CA GLU A 21 -4.91 -15.30 -4.93
C GLU A 21 -5.88 -14.13 -5.15
N ILE A 22 -5.38 -13.00 -5.67
CA ILE A 22 -6.22 -11.84 -6.00
C ILE A 22 -7.32 -12.22 -7.01
N LEU A 23 -6.95 -12.94 -8.09
CA LEU A 23 -7.90 -13.38 -9.10
C LEU A 23 -8.93 -14.38 -8.55
N ALA A 24 -8.50 -15.30 -7.67
CA ALA A 24 -9.41 -16.26 -7.04
C ALA A 24 -10.41 -15.56 -6.10
N LEU A 25 -9.95 -14.59 -5.31
CA LEU A 25 -10.82 -13.78 -4.44
C LEU A 25 -11.83 -12.98 -5.28
N GLU A 26 -11.39 -12.36 -6.38
CA GLU A 26 -12.29 -11.62 -7.28
C GLU A 26 -13.31 -12.55 -7.94
N ALA A 27 -12.89 -13.71 -8.44
CA ALA A 27 -13.77 -14.70 -9.04
C ALA A 27 -14.80 -15.27 -8.04
N ALA A 28 -14.43 -15.33 -6.76
CA ALA A 28 -15.33 -15.68 -5.66
C ALA A 28 -16.28 -14.53 -5.24
N GLY A 29 -16.23 -13.37 -5.91
CA GLY A 29 -17.14 -12.25 -5.70
C GLY A 29 -16.74 -11.31 -4.56
N TRP A 30 -15.52 -11.41 -4.03
CA TRP A 30 -15.05 -10.47 -3.01
C TRP A 30 -14.88 -9.08 -3.61
N PRO A 31 -15.38 -8.02 -2.95
CA PRO A 31 -15.08 -6.65 -3.36
C PRO A 31 -13.62 -6.33 -3.01
N LEU A 32 -12.79 -6.10 -4.03
CA LEU A 32 -11.34 -5.91 -3.87
C LEU A 32 -10.85 -4.56 -4.34
N VAL A 33 -9.74 -4.14 -3.75
CA VAL A 33 -8.86 -3.07 -4.23
C VAL A 33 -7.43 -3.61 -4.16
N VAL A 34 -6.63 -3.46 -5.22
CA VAL A 34 -5.22 -3.84 -5.19
C VAL A 34 -4.39 -2.58 -5.02
N ALA A 35 -3.77 -2.39 -3.87
CA ALA A 35 -2.93 -1.24 -3.59
C ALA A 35 -1.46 -1.62 -3.61
N SER A 36 -0.60 -0.75 -4.14
CA SER A 36 0.83 -0.98 -4.10
C SER A 36 1.63 0.23 -3.64
N LEU A 37 2.69 -0.01 -2.86
CA LEU A 37 3.63 1.03 -2.45
C LEU A 37 4.57 1.47 -3.58
N ASN A 38 4.72 0.65 -4.62
CA ASN A 38 5.55 0.96 -5.78
C ASN A 38 4.87 0.45 -7.05
N PRO A 39 4.91 1.20 -8.17
CA PRO A 39 4.45 0.70 -9.46
C PRO A 39 5.28 -0.52 -9.92
N PRO A 40 4.83 -1.31 -10.92
CA PRO A 40 5.66 -2.34 -11.52
C PRO A 40 6.99 -1.76 -12.04
N ARG A 41 8.05 -2.59 -12.07
CA ARG A 41 9.33 -2.20 -12.71
C ARG A 41 9.32 -2.50 -14.20
N ASP A 42 8.73 -3.64 -14.53
CA ASP A 42 8.71 -4.18 -15.88
C ASP A 42 7.46 -3.70 -16.62
N GLU A 43 7.59 -3.50 -17.92
CA GLU A 43 6.45 -3.24 -18.80
C GLU A 43 5.63 -4.52 -19.05
N PHE A 44 6.24 -5.69 -18.83
CA PHE A 44 5.58 -6.97 -18.99
C PHE A 44 4.62 -7.25 -17.83
N ILE A 45 3.34 -7.34 -18.15
CA ILE A 45 2.28 -7.77 -17.25
C ILE A 45 1.80 -9.14 -17.71
N HIS A 46 1.74 -10.11 -16.80
CA HIS A 46 1.29 -11.45 -17.15
C HIS A 46 -0.16 -11.40 -17.69
N PRO A 47 -0.49 -12.05 -18.83
CA PRO A 47 -1.81 -11.97 -19.45
C PRO A 47 -2.99 -12.32 -18.52
N ARG A 48 -2.74 -13.15 -17.49
CA ARG A 48 -3.72 -13.48 -16.44
C ARG A 48 -4.30 -12.25 -15.73
N LEU A 49 -3.50 -11.20 -15.56
CA LEU A 49 -3.94 -9.96 -14.91
C LEU A 49 -4.79 -9.07 -15.82
N LEU A 50 -4.94 -9.42 -17.11
CA LEU A 50 -5.90 -8.76 -18.00
C LEU A 50 -7.35 -9.04 -17.57
N ALA A 51 -7.59 -10.16 -16.86
CA ALA A 51 -8.91 -10.50 -16.33
C ALA A 51 -9.26 -9.76 -15.04
N LEU A 52 -8.26 -9.20 -14.34
CA LEU A 52 -8.44 -8.51 -13.07
C LEU A 52 -9.25 -7.22 -13.26
N LYS A 53 -10.40 -7.12 -12.61
CA LYS A 53 -11.29 -5.95 -12.67
C LYS A 53 -11.10 -4.98 -11.50
N ALA A 54 -10.57 -5.47 -10.38
CA ALA A 54 -10.37 -4.72 -9.16
C ALA A 54 -9.52 -3.46 -9.44
N PRO A 55 -9.89 -2.30 -8.84
CA PRO A 55 -9.09 -1.08 -8.95
C PRO A 55 -7.65 -1.34 -8.50
N ARG A 56 -6.69 -0.85 -9.30
CA ARG A 56 -5.26 -0.86 -8.96
C ARG A 56 -4.82 0.54 -8.56
N LEU A 57 -4.29 0.66 -7.34
CA LEU A 57 -3.89 1.94 -6.76
C LEU A 57 -2.36 2.00 -6.63
N TYR A 58 -1.79 3.10 -7.13
CA TYR A 58 -0.36 3.38 -7.14
C TYR A 58 -0.06 4.71 -6.48
N PRO A 59 1.13 4.87 -5.86
CA PRO A 59 1.50 6.13 -5.23
C PRO A 59 1.54 7.25 -6.27
N PRO A 60 1.19 8.48 -5.88
CA PRO A 60 1.39 9.63 -6.75
C PRO A 60 2.89 9.92 -6.92
N PRO A 61 3.28 10.80 -7.86
CA PRO A 61 4.67 11.18 -8.05
C PRO A 61 5.33 11.70 -6.76
N PRO A 62 6.67 11.59 -6.61
CA PRO A 62 7.38 12.00 -5.39
C PRO A 62 7.03 13.42 -4.90
N ALA A 63 6.96 14.40 -5.81
CA ALA A 63 6.61 15.78 -5.46
C ALA A 63 5.19 15.95 -4.87
N ALA A 64 4.27 15.02 -5.13
CA ALA A 64 2.96 15.01 -4.49
C ALA A 64 3.02 14.39 -3.09
N LEU A 65 3.84 13.34 -2.91
CA LEU A 65 4.10 12.76 -1.59
C LEU A 65 4.80 13.76 -0.66
N ASP A 66 5.76 14.53 -1.17
CA ASP A 66 6.45 15.58 -0.41
C ASP A 66 5.47 16.66 0.06
N ARG A 67 4.52 17.04 -0.81
CA ARG A 67 3.44 17.98 -0.45
C ARG A 67 2.50 17.41 0.61
N LEU A 68 2.13 16.14 0.52
CA LEU A 68 1.31 15.47 1.54
C LEU A 68 2.01 15.43 2.90
N GLU A 69 3.31 15.12 2.91
CA GLU A 69 4.10 15.16 4.15
C GLU A 69 4.16 16.57 4.74
N ALA A 70 4.49 17.59 3.93
CA ALA A 70 4.55 18.97 4.38
C ALA A 70 3.21 19.44 4.97
N GLN A 71 2.10 19.07 4.32
CA GLN A 71 0.76 19.36 4.80
C GLN A 71 0.46 18.64 6.12
N ALA A 72 0.79 17.36 6.25
CA ALA A 72 0.57 16.61 7.49
C ALA A 72 1.38 17.23 8.65
N ARG A 73 2.62 17.66 8.41
CA ARG A 73 3.45 18.37 9.40
C ARG A 73 2.84 19.70 9.81
N ALA A 74 2.46 20.52 8.84
CA ALA A 74 1.83 21.83 9.10
C ALA A 74 0.51 21.72 9.88
N GLN A 75 -0.20 20.61 9.73
CA GLN A 75 -1.47 20.33 10.42
C GLN A 75 -1.29 19.55 11.73
N GLY A 76 -0.06 19.25 12.16
CA GLY A 76 0.19 18.44 13.36
C GLY A 76 -0.26 16.97 13.24
N ARG A 77 -0.53 16.48 12.03
CA ARG A 77 -0.93 15.09 11.73
C ARG A 77 0.26 14.20 11.37
N TRP A 78 1.48 14.74 11.39
CA TRP A 78 2.68 13.94 11.16
C TRP A 78 2.93 13.01 12.35
N PRO A 79 2.99 11.68 12.17
CA PRO A 79 3.00 10.71 13.27
C PRO A 79 4.40 10.52 13.84
N GLN A 80 5.03 11.58 14.36
CA GLN A 80 6.41 11.53 14.83
C GLN A 80 6.61 10.50 15.95
N GLY A 81 5.68 10.42 16.91
CA GLY A 81 5.76 9.43 17.99
C GLY A 81 5.75 7.97 17.50
N LEU A 82 4.91 7.65 16.50
CA LEU A 82 4.90 6.30 15.90
C LEU A 82 6.19 6.03 15.09
N ILE A 83 6.78 7.07 14.50
CA ILE A 83 8.07 6.94 13.81
C ILE A 83 9.15 6.57 14.83
N ASP A 84 9.19 7.27 15.96
CA ASP A 84 10.19 7.05 17.01
C ASP A 84 10.04 5.65 17.62
N GLU A 85 8.81 5.23 17.97
CA GLU A 85 8.50 3.87 18.45
C GLU A 85 8.93 2.79 17.43
N HIS A 86 8.69 3.04 16.13
CA HIS A 86 9.08 2.12 15.07
C HIS A 86 10.61 2.00 14.94
N ILE A 87 11.34 3.11 15.10
CA ILE A 87 12.81 3.12 15.13
C ILE A 87 13.32 2.29 16.31
N GLU A 88 12.75 2.46 17.50
CA GLU A 88 13.13 1.69 18.69
C GLU A 88 12.93 0.18 18.47
N ARG A 89 11.82 -0.20 17.83
CA ARG A 89 11.47 -1.61 17.64
C ARG A 89 12.18 -2.29 16.48
N PHE A 90 12.37 -1.60 15.35
CA PHE A 90 12.84 -2.19 14.10
C PHE A 90 14.11 -1.55 13.52
N GLY A 91 14.63 -0.51 14.16
CA GLY A 91 15.80 0.23 13.73
C GLY A 91 15.52 1.22 12.59
N PRO A 92 16.41 2.21 12.39
CA PRO A 92 16.23 3.26 11.39
C PRO A 92 16.32 2.73 9.94
N SER A 93 16.95 1.58 9.72
CA SER A 93 17.07 0.94 8.39
C SER A 93 15.72 0.51 7.81
N SER A 94 14.68 0.39 8.62
CA SER A 94 13.30 0.09 8.21
C SER A 94 12.61 1.27 7.47
N LYS A 95 13.24 2.46 7.51
CA LYS A 95 12.82 3.72 6.86
C LYS A 95 11.45 4.24 7.32
N PRO A 96 11.18 4.39 8.63
CA PRO A 96 9.83 4.65 9.15
C PRO A 96 9.21 5.96 8.67
N ALA A 97 9.98 7.05 8.53
CA ALA A 97 9.46 8.30 7.97
C ALA A 97 8.90 8.12 6.54
N GLN A 98 9.59 7.33 5.70
CA GLN A 98 9.08 6.99 4.37
C GLN A 98 7.83 6.11 4.43
N ARG A 99 7.72 5.23 5.43
CA ARG A 99 6.52 4.40 5.67
C ARG A 99 5.34 5.26 6.09
N ALA A 100 5.53 6.17 7.03
CA ALA A 100 4.52 7.15 7.46
C ALA A 100 4.03 8.01 6.28
N ARG A 101 4.95 8.55 5.47
CA ARG A 101 4.59 9.31 4.26
C ARG A 101 3.77 8.48 3.27
N ASN A 102 4.14 7.22 3.05
CA ASN A 102 3.37 6.34 2.18
C ASN A 102 1.99 6.02 2.75
N ALA A 103 1.86 5.89 4.07
CA ALA A 103 0.58 5.66 4.72
C ALA A 103 -0.38 6.83 4.53
N LEU A 104 0.08 8.09 4.55
CA LEU A 104 -0.77 9.27 4.31
C LEU A 104 -1.52 9.22 2.98
N TRP A 105 -0.84 8.87 1.89
CA TRP A 105 -1.50 8.76 0.58
C TRP A 105 -2.40 7.52 0.54
N LEU A 106 -1.91 6.40 1.08
CA LEU A 106 -2.58 5.12 1.03
C LEU A 106 -3.91 5.19 1.77
N GLU A 107 -3.92 5.72 3.00
CA GLU A 107 -5.11 5.95 3.80
C GLU A 107 -6.18 6.74 3.02
N ALA A 108 -5.79 7.89 2.46
CA ALA A 108 -6.70 8.71 1.64
C ALA A 108 -7.21 7.96 0.40
N ALA A 109 -6.43 7.06 -0.19
CA ALA A 109 -6.87 6.23 -1.30
C ALA A 109 -7.82 5.12 -0.86
N LEU A 110 -7.50 4.41 0.23
CA LEU A 110 -8.34 3.36 0.79
C LEU A 110 -9.70 3.89 1.24
N GLN A 111 -9.73 5.04 1.92
CA GLN A 111 -10.96 5.72 2.33
C GLN A 111 -11.86 6.08 1.14
N ARG A 112 -11.29 6.62 0.06
CA ARG A 112 -12.05 6.93 -1.18
C ARG A 112 -12.68 5.69 -1.83
N HIS A 113 -12.09 4.52 -1.62
CA HIS A 113 -12.61 3.24 -2.09
C HIS A 113 -13.45 2.50 -1.03
N GLY A 114 -13.73 3.12 0.13
CA GLY A 114 -14.53 2.53 1.20
C GLY A 114 -13.91 1.29 1.86
N VAL A 115 -12.59 1.09 1.67
CA VAL A 115 -11.84 -0.05 2.21
C VAL A 115 -11.76 0.06 3.73
N GLY A 116 -12.07 -1.04 4.41
CA GLY A 116 -12.00 -1.15 5.87
C GLY A 116 -11.08 -2.27 6.35
N HIS A 117 -10.55 -3.09 5.44
CA HIS A 117 -9.65 -4.20 5.77
C HIS A 117 -8.48 -4.23 4.79
N VAL A 118 -7.27 -4.44 5.31
CA VAL A 118 -6.05 -4.56 4.50
C VAL A 118 -5.44 -5.95 4.70
N HIS A 119 -5.27 -6.68 3.61
CA HIS A 119 -4.56 -7.96 3.57
C HIS A 119 -3.13 -7.74 3.06
N LEU A 120 -2.16 -8.29 3.79
CA LEU A 120 -0.72 -8.22 3.50
C LEU A 120 -0.18 -9.64 3.37
N HIS A 121 0.27 -10.01 2.17
CA HIS A 121 0.79 -11.37 1.97
C HIS A 121 2.22 -11.54 2.48
N PHE A 122 3.06 -10.53 2.33
CA PHE A 122 4.49 -10.60 2.66
C PHE A 122 4.85 -9.68 3.82
N ALA A 123 5.70 -10.18 4.72
CA ALA A 123 6.34 -9.43 5.79
C ALA A 123 7.46 -8.51 5.23
N ASN A 124 7.08 -7.44 4.52
CA ASN A 124 8.02 -6.53 3.87
C ASN A 124 7.65 -5.05 4.11
N ALA A 125 8.12 -4.14 3.26
CA ALA A 125 7.84 -2.71 3.39
C ALA A 125 6.33 -2.37 3.44
N ALA A 126 5.47 -3.21 2.87
CA ALA A 126 4.02 -3.11 2.98
C ALA A 126 3.56 -3.27 4.43
N THR A 127 4.07 -4.27 5.15
CA THR A 127 3.78 -4.53 6.56
C THR A 127 4.21 -3.36 7.44
N HIS A 128 5.43 -2.85 7.26
CA HIS A 128 5.88 -1.68 8.03
C HIS A 128 5.06 -0.42 7.71
N THR A 129 4.55 -0.27 6.49
CA THR A 129 3.70 0.87 6.12
C THR A 129 2.32 0.75 6.75
N ALA A 130 1.77 -0.45 6.82
CA ALA A 130 0.45 -0.68 7.41
C ALA A 130 0.37 -0.30 8.89
N LEU A 131 1.49 -0.35 9.63
CA LEU A 131 1.56 0.12 11.02
C LEU A 131 1.28 1.62 11.19
N PHE A 132 1.40 2.40 10.12
CA PHE A 132 1.12 3.84 10.11
C PHE A 132 -0.26 4.17 9.52
N LEU A 133 -1.06 3.16 9.14
CA LEU A 133 -2.44 3.40 8.72
C LEU A 133 -3.28 3.69 9.97
N HIS A 134 -3.93 4.84 9.99
CA HIS A 134 -4.97 5.13 10.97
C HIS A 134 -6.27 4.43 10.52
N GLY A 135 -6.96 3.79 11.46
CA GLY A 135 -8.30 3.23 11.25
C GLY A 135 -9.37 4.29 11.28
#